data_AF-M7XGQ9-F1
#
_entry.id   AF-M7XGQ9-F1
#
_cell.length_a   1.000
_cell.length_b   1.000
_cell.length_c   1.000
_cell.angle_alpha   90.00
_cell.angle_beta   90.00
_cell.angle_gamma   90.00
#
_symmetry.space_group_name_H-M   'P 1'
#
loop_
_entity.id
_entity.type
_entity.pdbx_description
1 polymer ?
#
loop_
_entity_poly.entity_id
_entity_poly.type
_entity_poly.pdbx_seq_one_letter_code
_entity_poly.pdbx_strand_id
1 'polypeptide(L)'
;MLRTLLSTLSAALAFSAPLVAAQDITSNATSLTGTWSSGSGAVVTGPSFADPMNNDRPFIYPSNTGISYSFTDDGYFEMAQYRFNANASRPDCPTAVVLWQHGTYALHPNNSLTMDPSPFAMDGRVQTQNPCSPTTNVLTEFAQFEVWNSWKIGIDTNHAAYALQAVDVNGKKPRMFLTVRPPTMLPTASLTGIFNGSIPLSP
;
A
#
# COMPACT_ATOMS: atom_id res chain seq x y z
N MET A 1 -26.94 -56.33 21.87
CA MET A 1 -26.95 -54.88 22.24
C MET A 1 -25.50 -54.41 22.19
N LEU A 2 -25.04 -53.90 21.05
CA LEU A 2 -24.84 -52.46 20.75
C LEU A 2 -23.93 -51.80 21.82
N ARG A 3 -22.72 -51.33 21.49
CA ARG A 3 -22.51 -50.01 20.87
C ARG A 3 -21.09 -49.85 20.28
N THR A 4 -21.06 -49.46 19.02
CA THR A 4 -19.95 -48.83 18.30
C THR A 4 -19.70 -47.42 18.86
N LEU A 5 -18.45 -47.06 19.14
CA LEU A 5 -18.04 -45.68 19.43
C LEU A 5 -17.37 -45.10 18.18
N LEU A 6 -18.08 -44.17 17.52
CA LEU A 6 -17.56 -43.31 16.47
C LEU A 6 -16.74 -42.19 17.13
N SER A 7 -15.45 -42.11 16.80
CA SER A 7 -14.59 -40.97 17.14
C SER A 7 -14.73 -39.89 16.07
N THR A 8 -15.42 -38.79 16.39
CA THR A 8 -15.48 -37.59 15.54
C THR A 8 -14.24 -36.74 15.78
N LEU A 9 -13.39 -36.61 14.76
CA LEU A 9 -12.22 -35.72 14.76
C LEU A 9 -12.67 -34.33 14.29
N SER A 10 -12.92 -33.41 15.22
CA SER A 10 -13.20 -32.00 14.90
C SER A 10 -11.89 -31.27 14.59
N ALA A 11 -11.68 -30.93 13.33
CA ALA A 11 -10.60 -30.04 12.91
C ALA A 11 -10.99 -28.58 13.21
N ALA A 12 -10.43 -27.99 14.26
CA ALA A 12 -10.56 -26.56 14.53
C ALA A 12 -9.63 -25.78 13.59
N LEU A 13 -10.21 -25.08 12.61
CA LEU A 13 -9.51 -24.06 11.82
C LEU A 13 -9.21 -22.87 12.74
N ALA A 14 -7.96 -22.74 13.18
CA ALA A 14 -7.51 -21.55 13.88
C ALA A 14 -7.45 -20.38 12.89
N PHE A 15 -8.42 -19.45 12.99
CA PHE A 15 -8.28 -18.12 12.41
C PHE A 15 -7.14 -17.40 13.14
N SER A 16 -5.96 -17.36 12.54
CA SER A 16 -4.88 -16.51 12.98
C SER A 16 -5.25 -15.06 12.68
N ALA A 17 -5.89 -14.38 13.63
CA ALA A 17 -5.99 -12.93 13.59
C ALA A 17 -4.56 -12.37 13.68
N PRO A 18 -4.13 -11.46 12.78
CA PRO A 18 -2.82 -10.85 12.89
C PRO A 18 -2.74 -10.10 14.22
N LEU A 19 -1.74 -10.43 15.04
CA LEU A 19 -1.45 -9.68 16.25
C LEU A 19 -0.88 -8.32 15.81
N VAL A 20 -1.69 -7.27 15.84
CA VAL A 20 -1.18 -5.91 15.63
C VAL A 20 -0.27 -5.58 16.81
N ALA A 21 1.04 -5.50 16.56
CA ALA A 21 2.00 -5.02 17.55
C ALA A 21 1.66 -3.57 17.91
N ALA A 22 1.66 -3.25 19.21
CA ALA A 22 1.41 -1.89 19.69
C ALA A 22 2.42 -0.92 19.07
N GLN A 23 1.94 0.22 18.56
CA GLN A 23 2.80 1.25 18.00
C GLN A 23 3.64 1.89 19.12
N ASP A 24 4.96 2.00 18.92
CA ASP A 24 5.80 2.74 19.86
C ASP A 24 5.63 4.26 19.63
N ILE A 25 4.63 4.83 20.30
CA ILE A 25 4.38 6.28 20.34
C ILE A 25 5.39 7.00 21.25
N THR A 26 6.24 6.29 22.02
CA THR A 26 7.24 6.97 22.86
C THR A 26 8.40 7.54 22.04
N SER A 27 8.73 6.92 20.92
CA SER A 27 9.77 7.35 19.99
C SER A 27 9.26 8.14 18.78
N ASN A 28 7.93 8.19 18.57
CA ASN A 28 7.27 8.86 17.46
C ASN A 28 6.36 9.99 17.94
N ALA A 29 6.29 11.10 17.20
CA ALA A 29 5.45 12.24 17.58
C ALA A 29 3.93 11.97 17.49
N THR A 30 3.51 10.91 16.81
CA THR A 30 2.12 10.45 16.69
C THR A 30 2.07 9.00 16.19
N SER A 31 0.89 8.38 16.20
CA SER A 31 0.64 7.07 15.59
C SER A 31 0.83 7.10 14.06
N LEU A 32 1.20 5.95 13.48
CA LEU A 32 1.43 5.78 12.04
C LEU A 32 0.14 5.91 11.21
N THR A 33 -1.02 5.71 11.83
CA THR A 33 -2.33 5.68 11.16
C THR A 33 -2.62 6.96 10.39
N GLY A 34 -3.20 6.85 9.20
CA GLY A 34 -3.48 8.00 8.32
C GLY A 34 -2.75 7.91 6.98
N THR A 35 -3.01 8.88 6.11
CA THR A 35 -2.43 8.99 4.77
C THR A 35 -1.21 9.90 4.80
N TRP A 36 -0.10 9.39 4.33
CA TRP A 36 1.18 10.10 4.24
C TRP A 36 1.53 10.29 2.77
N SER A 37 1.90 11.51 2.36
CA SER A 37 2.27 11.80 0.97
C SER A 37 3.54 12.63 0.86
N SER A 38 4.37 12.33 -0.13
CA SER A 38 5.61 13.06 -0.41
C SER A 38 5.41 14.26 -1.34
N GLY A 39 6.39 15.16 -1.37
CA GLY A 39 6.45 16.25 -2.34
C GLY A 39 5.31 17.25 -2.13
N SER A 40 4.55 17.53 -3.18
CA SER A 40 3.41 18.48 -3.14
C SER A 40 2.13 17.89 -2.51
N GLY A 41 2.13 16.60 -2.15
CA GLY A 41 0.91 15.93 -1.68
C GLY A 41 -0.03 15.48 -2.80
N ALA A 42 0.37 15.59 -4.07
CA ALA A 42 -0.49 15.27 -5.21
C ALA A 42 -0.80 13.76 -5.36
N VAL A 43 0.17 12.89 -5.06
CA VAL A 43 -0.05 11.45 -5.02
C VAL A 43 -0.68 11.11 -3.67
N VAL A 44 -1.87 10.51 -3.69
CA VAL A 44 -2.57 10.02 -2.50
C VAL A 44 -3.02 8.59 -2.75
N THR A 45 -3.32 7.85 -1.69
CA THR A 45 -4.01 6.56 -1.78
C THR A 45 -5.52 6.74 -1.94
N GLY A 46 -6.21 5.66 -2.25
CA GLY A 46 -7.66 5.53 -2.31
C GLY A 46 -8.25 5.76 -3.71
N PRO A 47 -9.58 5.94 -3.78
CA PRO A 47 -10.31 5.97 -5.04
C PRO A 47 -10.00 7.18 -5.92
N SER A 48 -9.36 8.22 -5.38
CA SER A 48 -8.86 9.37 -6.15
C SER A 48 -7.57 9.07 -6.91
N PHE A 49 -6.95 7.91 -6.70
CA PHE A 49 -5.72 7.49 -7.37
C PHE A 49 -5.87 6.19 -8.15
N ALA A 50 -6.52 5.19 -7.57
CA ALA A 50 -6.65 3.87 -8.19
C ALA A 50 -8.11 3.40 -8.28
N ASP A 51 -8.40 2.73 -9.39
CA ASP A 51 -9.59 1.93 -9.65
C ASP A 51 -9.12 0.61 -10.28
N PRO A 52 -8.47 -0.29 -9.51
CA PRO A 52 -7.68 -1.39 -10.06
C PRO A 52 -8.51 -2.43 -10.82
N MET A 53 -9.83 -2.44 -10.62
CA MET A 53 -10.77 -3.33 -11.31
C MET A 53 -11.22 -2.76 -12.67
N ASN A 54 -10.92 -1.50 -12.95
CA ASN A 54 -11.09 -0.89 -14.26
C ASN A 54 -9.86 -1.16 -15.13
N ASN A 55 -9.89 -2.26 -15.87
CA ASN A 55 -8.75 -2.70 -16.69
C ASN A 55 -8.37 -1.71 -17.82
N ASP A 56 -9.30 -0.86 -18.26
CA ASP A 56 -9.02 0.15 -19.29
C ASP A 56 -8.36 1.41 -18.71
N ARG A 57 -8.73 1.78 -17.47
CA ARG A 57 -8.22 2.97 -16.80
C ARG A 57 -8.07 2.75 -15.28
N PRO A 58 -7.04 1.99 -14.85
CA PRO A 58 -6.87 1.61 -13.46
C PRO A 58 -6.34 2.72 -12.56
N PHE A 59 -5.88 3.83 -13.15
CA PHE A 59 -5.24 4.94 -12.44
C PHE A 59 -5.80 6.30 -12.85
N ILE A 60 -5.87 7.19 -11.87
CA ILE A 60 -6.11 8.62 -12.02
C ILE A 60 -4.77 9.32 -11.80
N TYR A 61 -4.22 9.91 -12.85
CA TYR A 61 -2.87 10.48 -12.84
C TYR A 61 -2.84 11.81 -12.07
N PRO A 62 -2.03 11.90 -11.00
CA PRO A 62 -1.81 13.16 -10.32
C PRO A 62 -1.01 14.14 -11.17
N SER A 63 -1.13 15.44 -10.87
CA SER A 63 -0.39 16.50 -11.57
C SER A 63 1.12 16.46 -11.31
N ASN A 64 1.55 15.93 -10.16
CA ASN A 64 2.95 15.81 -9.77
C ASN A 64 3.28 14.37 -9.34
N THR A 65 4.54 13.98 -9.53
CA THR A 65 5.06 12.70 -9.04
C THR A 65 5.19 12.66 -7.53
N GLY A 66 5.23 11.45 -6.99
CA GLY A 66 5.33 11.22 -5.56
C GLY A 66 5.06 9.78 -5.17
N ILE A 67 5.10 9.55 -3.86
CA ILE A 67 4.64 8.33 -3.21
C ILE A 67 3.68 8.70 -2.10
N SER A 68 2.76 7.79 -1.80
CA SER A 68 1.88 7.86 -0.66
C SER A 68 1.68 6.49 -0.05
N TYR A 69 1.55 6.47 1.26
CA TYR A 69 1.18 5.28 2.03
C TYR A 69 0.06 5.65 2.98
N SER A 70 -0.91 4.78 3.12
CA SER A 70 -1.93 4.85 4.16
C SER A 70 -1.84 3.64 5.07
N PHE A 71 -2.08 3.87 6.35
CA PHE A 71 -2.08 2.84 7.38
C PHE A 71 -3.32 2.98 8.24
N THR A 72 -3.95 1.85 8.56
CA THR A 72 -5.09 1.76 9.47
C THR A 72 -4.66 1.17 10.81
N ASP A 73 -5.42 1.44 11.89
CA ASP A 73 -5.13 0.89 13.21
C ASP A 73 -5.30 -0.64 13.30
N ASP A 74 -6.10 -1.23 12.41
CA ASP A 74 -6.35 -2.67 12.30
C ASP A 74 -5.33 -3.41 11.40
N GLY A 75 -4.25 -2.74 10.99
CA GLY A 75 -3.09 -3.39 10.38
C GLY A 75 -3.13 -3.50 8.86
N TYR A 76 -3.94 -2.69 8.16
CA TYR A 76 -3.93 -2.62 6.70
C TYR A 76 -3.07 -1.46 6.21
N PHE A 77 -2.43 -1.67 5.06
CA PHE A 77 -1.74 -0.63 4.34
C PHE A 77 -2.22 -0.54 2.90
N GLU A 78 -2.06 0.64 2.33
CA GLU A 78 -2.14 0.86 0.89
C GLU A 78 -0.99 1.74 0.45
N MET A 79 -0.43 1.47 -0.73
CA MET A 79 0.58 2.31 -1.35
C MET A 79 0.10 2.85 -2.70
N ALA A 80 0.52 4.06 -3.00
CA ALA A 80 0.37 4.70 -4.30
C ALA A 80 1.71 5.31 -4.70
N GLN A 81 2.13 5.13 -5.94
CA GLN A 81 3.35 5.73 -6.45
C GLN A 81 3.20 6.14 -7.90
N TYR A 82 3.65 7.35 -8.20
CA TYR A 82 3.75 7.87 -9.56
C TYR A 82 5.14 8.47 -9.77
N ARG A 83 5.91 7.93 -10.73
CA ARG A 83 7.28 8.39 -11.03
C ARG A 83 7.55 8.41 -12.52
N PHE A 84 8.57 9.19 -12.90
CA PHE A 84 9.17 9.15 -14.22
C PHE A 84 10.60 8.63 -14.14
N ASN A 85 10.97 7.78 -15.09
CA ASN A 85 12.34 7.47 -15.44
C ASN A 85 12.70 8.32 -16.67
N ALA A 86 13.60 9.27 -16.47
CA ALA A 86 14.08 10.14 -17.53
C ALA A 86 15.00 9.37 -18.50
N ASN A 87 14.98 9.77 -19.78
CA ASN A 87 15.90 9.28 -20.80
C ASN A 87 16.74 10.45 -21.33
N ALA A 88 17.97 10.59 -20.82
CA ALA A 88 18.83 11.72 -21.18
C ALA A 88 19.23 11.74 -22.66
N SER A 89 19.30 10.57 -23.31
CA SER A 89 19.62 10.46 -24.74
C SER A 89 18.42 10.77 -25.64
N ARG A 90 17.19 10.56 -25.14
CA ARG A 90 15.93 10.91 -25.82
C ARG A 90 14.95 11.57 -24.84
N PRO A 91 15.09 12.88 -24.59
CA PRO A 91 14.27 13.59 -23.59
C PRO A 91 12.76 13.61 -23.89
N ASP A 92 12.38 13.46 -25.15
CA ASP A 92 11.01 13.30 -25.65
C ASP A 92 10.40 11.92 -25.31
N CYS A 93 11.21 10.99 -24.79
CA CYS A 93 10.85 9.60 -24.50
C CYS A 93 10.96 9.22 -23.01
N PRO A 94 10.33 9.95 -22.07
CA PRO A 94 10.33 9.54 -20.67
C PRO A 94 9.49 8.27 -20.48
N THR A 95 9.82 7.48 -19.46
CA THR A 95 8.97 6.35 -19.03
C THR A 95 8.24 6.73 -17.76
N ALA A 96 6.92 6.76 -17.79
CA ALA A 96 6.09 6.93 -16.60
C ALA A 96 5.79 5.57 -15.98
N VAL A 97 5.87 5.47 -14.66
CA VAL A 97 5.48 4.28 -13.89
C VAL A 97 4.50 4.71 -12.81
N VAL A 98 3.30 4.18 -12.87
CA VAL A 98 2.27 4.31 -11.82
C VAL A 98 2.06 2.93 -11.22
N LEU A 99 2.02 2.83 -9.90
CA LEU A 99 1.71 1.58 -9.23
C LEU A 99 0.84 1.81 -8.00
N TRP A 100 0.08 0.77 -7.68
CA TRP A 100 -0.77 0.69 -6.52
C TRP A 100 -0.84 -0.77 -6.04
N GLN A 101 -0.81 -0.94 -4.72
CA GLN A 101 -1.09 -2.20 -4.06
C GLN A 101 -1.54 -1.94 -2.63
N HIS A 102 -2.16 -2.95 -2.03
CA HIS A 102 -2.60 -2.92 -0.64
C HIS A 102 -2.46 -4.28 0.00
N GLY A 103 -2.57 -4.34 1.31
CA GLY A 103 -2.35 -5.55 2.08
C GLY A 103 -2.33 -5.29 3.57
N THR A 104 -1.63 -6.14 4.31
CA THR A 104 -1.46 -6.02 5.76
C THR A 104 -0.04 -5.59 6.11
N TYR A 105 0.13 -4.87 7.21
CA TYR A 105 1.45 -4.49 7.71
C TYR A 105 1.66 -4.93 9.15
N ALA A 106 2.92 -5.07 9.53
CA ALA A 106 3.33 -5.37 10.89
C ALA A 106 4.47 -4.45 11.33
N LEU A 107 4.38 -3.97 12.57
CA LEU A 107 5.45 -3.25 13.25
C LEU A 107 6.28 -4.24 14.07
N HIS A 108 7.59 -4.06 14.04
CA HIS A 108 8.52 -4.97 14.73
C HIS A 108 9.22 -4.27 15.89
N PRO A 109 9.65 -5.00 16.94
CA PRO A 109 10.34 -4.43 18.10
C PRO A 109 11.66 -3.71 17.77
N ASN A 110 12.28 -4.02 16.63
CA ASN A 110 13.49 -3.35 16.13
C ASN A 110 13.19 -2.04 15.36
N ASN A 111 11.96 -1.52 15.46
CA ASN A 111 11.48 -0.34 14.72
C ASN A 111 11.47 -0.50 13.20
N SER A 112 11.50 -1.74 12.71
CA SER A 112 11.22 -2.05 11.30
C SER A 112 9.72 -2.22 11.07
N LEU A 113 9.32 -2.11 9.80
CA LEU A 113 7.94 -2.29 9.35
C LEU A 113 7.94 -3.17 8.11
N THR A 114 7.09 -4.18 8.10
CA THR A 114 6.87 -5.07 6.93
C THR A 114 5.48 -4.86 6.37
N MET A 115 5.38 -4.81 5.05
CA MET A 115 4.13 -4.70 4.30
C MET A 115 4.00 -5.94 3.41
N ASP A 116 2.90 -6.66 3.59
CA ASP A 116 2.58 -7.92 2.94
C ASP A 116 1.32 -7.76 2.06
N PRO A 117 1.45 -7.72 0.73
CA PRO A 117 0.31 -7.66 -0.19
C PRO A 117 -0.32 -9.03 -0.47
N SER A 118 0.22 -10.14 0.06
CA SER A 118 -0.25 -11.50 -0.26
C SER A 118 -1.73 -11.76 0.02
N PRO A 119 -2.39 -11.15 1.02
CA PRO A 119 -3.84 -11.31 1.20
C PRO A 119 -4.65 -10.81 0.00
N PHE A 120 -4.11 -9.84 -0.76
CA PHE A 120 -4.80 -9.15 -1.85
C PHE A 120 -3.94 -9.10 -3.13
N ALA A 121 -3.09 -10.11 -3.35
CA ALA A 121 -2.06 -10.08 -4.38
C ALA A 121 -2.60 -9.86 -5.81
N MET A 122 -3.83 -10.28 -6.09
CA MET A 122 -4.48 -10.12 -7.39
C MET A 122 -4.99 -8.70 -7.66
N ASP A 123 -5.05 -7.83 -6.64
CA ASP A 123 -5.65 -6.51 -6.78
C ASP A 123 -4.65 -5.48 -7.30
N GLY A 124 -3.38 -5.61 -6.94
CA GLY A 124 -2.38 -4.59 -7.23
C GLY A 124 -2.12 -4.45 -8.73
N ARG A 125 -1.75 -3.24 -9.14
CA ARG A 125 -1.54 -2.85 -10.54
C ARG A 125 -0.25 -2.05 -10.67
N VAL A 126 0.45 -2.25 -11.78
CA VAL A 126 1.50 -1.34 -12.24
C VAL A 126 1.29 -1.04 -13.71
N GLN A 127 1.29 0.24 -14.05
CA GLN A 127 1.17 0.74 -15.40
C GLN A 127 2.45 1.46 -15.80
N THR A 128 3.07 0.98 -16.88
CA THR A 128 4.26 1.59 -17.49
C THR A 128 3.89 2.20 -18.82
N GLN A 129 4.20 3.49 -19.00
CA GLN A 129 3.95 4.22 -20.24
C GLN A 129 5.25 4.76 -20.82
N ASN A 130 5.50 4.47 -22.09
CA ASN A 130 6.66 4.97 -22.82
C ASN A 130 6.23 5.36 -24.24
N PRO A 131 6.23 6.66 -24.60
CA PRO A 131 5.72 7.12 -25.89
C PRO A 131 6.56 6.64 -27.08
N CYS A 132 7.78 6.18 -26.85
CA CYS A 132 8.73 5.80 -27.88
C CYS A 132 8.99 4.30 -27.96
N SER A 133 8.20 3.52 -27.23
CA SER A 133 8.17 2.05 -27.30
C SER A 133 7.07 1.60 -28.26
N PRO A 134 7.24 0.50 -29.01
CA PRO A 134 6.17 -0.08 -29.84
C PRO A 134 4.89 -0.36 -29.03
N THR A 135 5.06 -0.80 -27.79
CA THR A 135 3.96 -0.89 -26.81
C THR A 135 4.09 0.30 -25.88
N THR A 136 3.19 1.27 -26.05
CA THR A 136 3.26 2.56 -25.35
C THR A 136 2.66 2.54 -23.96
N ASN A 137 1.83 1.55 -23.66
CA ASN A 137 1.15 1.38 -22.39
C ASN A 137 1.09 -0.11 -22.03
N VAL A 138 1.66 -0.48 -20.89
CA VAL A 138 1.69 -1.85 -20.38
C VAL A 138 1.13 -1.83 -18.97
N LEU A 139 0.03 -2.56 -18.75
CA LEU A 139 -0.57 -2.80 -17.44
C LEU A 139 -0.29 -4.24 -17.02
N THR A 140 0.22 -4.43 -15.81
CA THR A 140 0.42 -5.75 -15.21
C THR A 140 -0.06 -5.78 -13.77
N GLU A 141 -0.37 -6.97 -13.27
CA GLU A 141 -0.58 -7.20 -11.85
C GLU A 141 0.70 -6.90 -11.06
N PHE A 142 0.53 -6.47 -9.80
CA PHE A 142 1.63 -6.09 -8.93
C PHE A 142 1.38 -6.52 -7.50
N ALA A 143 2.29 -7.30 -6.92
CA ALA A 143 2.30 -7.64 -5.52
C ALA A 143 3.74 -7.81 -5.06
N GLN A 144 4.26 -6.82 -4.35
CA GLN A 144 5.62 -6.82 -3.82
C GLN A 144 5.63 -6.57 -2.32
N PHE A 145 6.26 -7.50 -1.59
CA PHE A 145 6.60 -7.29 -0.19
C PHE A 145 7.51 -6.07 -0.06
N GLU A 146 7.21 -5.21 0.90
CA GLU A 146 8.05 -4.08 1.27
C GLU A 146 8.52 -4.19 2.71
N VAL A 147 9.78 -3.76 2.92
CA VAL A 147 10.38 -3.67 4.25
C VAL A 147 10.97 -2.28 4.42
N TRP A 148 10.53 -1.59 5.46
CA TRP A 148 11.23 -0.43 5.99
C TRP A 148 12.12 -0.90 7.13
N ASN A 149 13.44 -0.85 6.91
CA ASN A 149 14.45 -1.17 7.91
C ASN A 149 14.32 -0.28 9.15
N SER A 150 13.89 0.97 8.95
CA SER A 150 13.50 1.87 10.04
C SER A 150 12.52 2.93 9.54
N TRP A 151 11.72 3.48 10.45
CA TRP A 151 10.87 4.63 10.18
C TRP A 151 10.77 5.52 11.42
N LYS A 152 10.43 6.79 11.22
CA LYS A 152 10.16 7.72 12.32
C LYS A 152 9.20 8.81 11.92
N ILE A 153 8.42 9.29 12.88
CA ILE A 153 7.50 10.42 12.73
C ILE A 153 7.97 11.55 13.65
N GLY A 154 8.25 12.70 13.06
CA GLY A 154 8.58 13.93 13.77
C GLY A 154 7.70 15.09 13.32
N ILE A 155 7.82 16.23 14.00
CA ILE A 155 7.21 17.49 13.56
C ILE A 155 8.23 18.21 12.68
N ASP A 156 7.85 18.50 11.43
CA ASP A 156 8.62 19.37 10.55
C ASP A 156 8.28 20.82 10.87
N THR A 157 9.25 21.57 11.40
CA THR A 157 9.04 22.95 11.82
C THR A 157 8.83 23.92 10.67
N ASN A 158 9.29 23.58 9.46
CA ASN A 158 9.14 24.46 8.29
C ASN A 158 7.72 24.36 7.70
N HIS A 159 7.10 23.19 7.82
CA HIS A 159 5.75 22.93 7.29
C HIS A 159 4.68 22.87 8.40
N ALA A 160 5.08 22.97 9.67
CA ALA A 160 4.20 22.80 10.83
C ALA A 160 3.33 21.53 10.75
N ALA A 161 3.91 20.44 10.24
CA ALA A 161 3.20 19.20 9.93
C ALA A 161 3.96 17.98 10.43
N TYR A 162 3.23 16.89 10.71
CA TYR A 162 3.86 15.59 10.98
C TYR A 162 4.53 15.07 9.71
N ALA A 163 5.79 14.64 9.84
CA ALA A 163 6.59 14.11 8.75
C ALA A 163 7.05 12.69 9.08
N LEU A 164 6.75 11.76 8.17
CA LEU A 164 7.20 10.39 8.18
C LEU A 164 8.47 10.26 7.31
N GLN A 165 9.53 9.75 7.92
CA GLN A 165 10.77 9.40 7.24
C GLN A 165 11.06 7.92 7.40
N ALA A 166 10.99 7.19 6.29
CA ALA A 166 11.32 5.77 6.22
C ALA A 166 12.68 5.53 5.55
N VAL A 167 13.27 4.37 5.83
CA VAL A 167 14.49 3.84 5.21
C VAL A 167 14.23 2.40 4.81
N ASP A 168 14.39 2.07 3.53
CA ASP A 168 14.32 0.71 3.00
C ASP A 168 15.72 0.19 2.63
N VAL A 169 15.78 -0.94 1.93
CA VAL A 169 17.03 -1.54 1.43
C VAL A 169 17.74 -0.68 0.39
N ASN A 170 17.02 0.23 -0.28
CA ASN A 170 17.55 1.17 -1.27
C ASN A 170 17.90 2.54 -0.65
N GLY A 171 17.72 2.71 0.67
CA GLY A 171 18.09 3.90 1.42
C GLY A 171 16.88 4.72 1.88
N LYS A 172 17.06 6.03 2.03
CA LYS A 172 15.99 6.92 2.53
C LYS A 172 14.90 7.04 1.47
N LYS A 173 13.66 6.72 1.85
CA LYS A 173 12.48 7.07 1.05
C LYS A 173 12.33 8.61 1.05
N PRO A 174 11.67 9.19 0.04
CA PRO A 174 11.18 10.57 0.10
C PRO A 174 10.45 10.83 1.42
N ARG A 175 10.71 11.98 2.04
CA ARG A 175 9.96 12.41 3.22
C ARG A 175 8.49 12.56 2.84
N MET A 176 7.61 12.06 3.69
CA MET A 176 6.17 12.14 3.54
C MET A 176 5.58 12.97 4.66
N PHE A 177 4.46 13.63 4.41
CA PHE A 177 3.72 14.42 5.38
C PHE A 177 2.33 13.84 5.58
N LEU A 178 1.80 13.91 6.79
CA LEU A 178 0.43 13.48 7.09
C LEU A 178 -0.55 14.41 6.37
N THR A 179 -1.33 13.87 5.44
CA THR A 179 -2.32 14.64 4.66
C THR A 179 -3.73 14.47 5.17
N VAL A 180 -4.12 13.25 5.57
CA VAL A 180 -5.49 12.93 6.00
C VAL A 180 -5.46 11.92 7.16
N ARG A 181 -6.38 12.12 8.11
CA ARG A 181 -6.69 11.17 9.19
C ARG A 181 -8.21 11.24 9.49
N PRO A 182 -8.97 10.12 9.46
CA PRO A 182 -8.57 8.73 9.17
C PRO A 182 -7.99 8.55 7.75
N PRO A 183 -7.26 7.45 7.47
CA PRO A 183 -6.63 7.24 6.16
C PRO A 183 -7.66 7.15 5.02
N THR A 184 -7.30 7.65 3.85
CA THR A 184 -8.04 7.46 2.59
C THR A 184 -7.47 6.25 1.86
N MET A 185 -8.24 5.16 1.78
CA MET A 185 -7.85 3.89 1.15
C MET A 185 -9.03 3.29 0.38
N LEU A 186 -8.74 2.38 -0.56
CA LEU A 186 -9.72 1.44 -1.08
C LEU A 186 -10.09 0.41 0.01
N PRO A 187 -11.18 -0.36 -0.16
CA PRO A 187 -11.60 -1.35 0.83
C PRO A 187 -10.49 -2.31 1.23
N THR A 188 -10.35 -2.59 2.53
CA THR A 188 -9.38 -3.51 3.13
C THR A 188 -9.77 -4.99 2.95
N ALA A 189 -10.17 -5.34 1.73
CA ALA A 189 -10.62 -6.66 1.32
C ALA A 189 -10.18 -6.94 -0.13
N SER A 190 -10.23 -8.19 -0.59
CA SER A 190 -9.87 -8.47 -1.99
C SER A 190 -10.88 -7.83 -2.93
N LEU A 191 -10.43 -6.82 -3.68
CA LEU A 191 -11.19 -6.10 -4.70
C LEU A 191 -11.50 -7.01 -5.89
N THR A 192 -10.55 -7.86 -6.28
CA THR A 192 -10.76 -8.90 -7.29
C THR A 192 -11.84 -9.88 -6.84
N GLY A 193 -11.79 -10.30 -5.57
CA GLY A 193 -12.77 -11.21 -4.99
C GLY A 193 -14.17 -10.61 -4.93
N ILE A 194 -14.26 -9.32 -4.60
CA ILE A 194 -15.50 -8.55 -4.64
C ILE A 194 -16.02 -8.44 -6.08
N PHE A 195 -15.15 -8.06 -7.02
CA PHE A 195 -15.50 -7.80 -8.41
C PHE A 195 -16.00 -9.04 -9.14
N ASN A 196 -15.38 -10.20 -8.90
CA ASN A 196 -15.79 -11.48 -9.50
C ASN A 196 -16.88 -12.22 -8.69
N GLY A 197 -17.32 -11.66 -7.56
CA GLY A 197 -18.37 -12.22 -6.69
C GLY A 197 -17.95 -13.42 -5.84
N SER A 198 -16.65 -13.73 -5.75
CA SER A 198 -16.13 -14.78 -4.85
C SER A 198 -16.06 -14.36 -3.38
N ILE A 199 -16.10 -13.07 -3.10
CA ILE A 199 -16.25 -12.49 -1.76
C ILE A 199 -17.45 -11.55 -1.78
N PRO A 200 -18.38 -11.64 -0.81
CA PRO A 200 -19.48 -10.70 -0.72
C PRO A 200 -18.96 -9.29 -0.44
N LEU A 201 -19.64 -8.28 -0.98
CA LEU A 201 -19.51 -6.92 -0.47
C LEU A 201 -19.92 -6.96 1.01
N SER A 202 -18.97 -6.75 1.93
CA SER A 202 -19.34 -6.53 3.33
C SER A 202 -20.26 -5.32 3.41
N PRO A 203 -21.38 -5.39 4.15
CA PRO A 203 -22.23 -4.24 4.42
C PRO A 203 -21.52 -3.18 5.28
#